data_AF-A0A8S4RS40-F1
#
_entry.id   AF-A0A8S4RS40-F1
#
_cell.length_a   1.000
_cell.length_b   1.000
_cell.length_c   1.000
_cell.angle_alpha   90.00
_cell.angle_beta   90.00
_cell.angle_gamma   90.00
#
_symmetry.space_group_name_H-M   'P 1'
#
loop_
_entity.id
_entity.type
_entity.pdbx_description
1 polymer ?
#
loop_
_entity_poly.entity_id
_entity_poly.type
_entity_poly.pdbx_seq_one_letter_code
_entity_poly.pdbx_strand_id
1 'polypeptide(L)'
;MCKQYNVRSAIDMVWDEELATFAQVWANQCLLRLDMCRSSKRFPNVGQALGMTRLSLNNWMPIHKSDFNDTTLTKEKVKYALKSVMKAWWDMKETVSAEDVNQFNRS
;
A
#
# COMPACT_ATOMS: atom_id res chain seq x y z
N MET A 1 -5.63 -12.12 -20.31
CA MET A 1 -5.16 -10.81 -20.82
C MET A 1 -6.22 -9.79 -20.43
N CYS A 2 -6.03 -9.05 -19.33
CA CYS A 2 -7.03 -8.08 -18.86
C CYS A 2 -7.07 -6.87 -19.81
N LYS A 3 -8.25 -6.56 -20.36
CA LYS A 3 -8.47 -5.30 -21.08
C LYS A 3 -8.47 -4.17 -20.06
N GLN A 4 -7.46 -3.30 -20.10
CA GLN A 4 -7.52 -2.03 -19.38
C GLN A 4 -8.64 -1.18 -19.98
N TYR A 5 -9.62 -0.81 -19.15
CA TYR A 5 -10.70 0.08 -19.57
C TYR A 5 -10.22 1.52 -19.55
N ASN A 6 -10.58 2.27 -20.57
CA ASN A 6 -10.27 3.69 -20.63
C ASN A 6 -11.23 4.44 -19.69
N VAL A 7 -10.76 4.81 -18.51
CA VAL A 7 -11.55 5.53 -17.51
C VAL A 7 -11.74 6.97 -17.99
N ARG A 8 -12.99 7.42 -18.11
CA ARG A 8 -13.33 8.75 -18.64
C ARG A 8 -12.81 9.92 -17.78
N SER A 9 -12.53 9.69 -16.50
CA SER A 9 -11.91 10.65 -15.60
C SER A 9 -11.12 9.89 -14.53
N ALA A 10 -9.84 9.65 -14.79
CA ALA A 10 -8.88 9.30 -13.75
C ALA A 10 -8.34 10.61 -13.19
N ILE A 11 -8.50 10.82 -11.88
CA ILE A 11 -7.96 11.99 -11.19
C ILE A 11 -6.55 11.62 -10.71
N ASP A 12 -5.58 12.51 -10.95
CA ASP A 12 -4.24 12.36 -10.41
C ASP A 12 -4.29 12.46 -8.88
N MET A 13 -3.74 11.46 -8.20
CA MET A 13 -3.65 11.46 -6.75
C MET A 13 -2.59 12.46 -6.28
N VAL A 14 -2.94 13.29 -5.30
CA VAL A 14 -2.01 14.20 -4.63
C VAL A 14 -1.73 13.72 -3.20
N TRP A 15 -0.52 14.00 -2.71
CA TRP A 15 -0.18 13.74 -1.31
C TRP A 15 -0.97 14.68 -0.38
N ASP A 16 -1.46 14.15 0.73
CA ASP A 16 -2.17 14.93 1.75
C ASP A 16 -1.58 14.65 3.13
N GLU A 17 -1.12 15.71 3.80
CA GLU A 17 -0.42 15.61 5.10
C GLU A 17 -1.33 15.15 6.25
N GLU A 18 -2.63 15.42 6.19
CA GLU A 18 -3.59 14.97 7.22
C GLU A 18 -3.77 13.45 7.12
N LEU A 19 -3.99 12.94 5.91
CA LEU A 19 -4.10 11.51 5.66
C LEU A 19 -2.78 10.77 5.95
N ALA A 20 -1.64 11.35 5.59
CA ALA A 20 -0.33 10.80 5.92
C ALA A 20 -0.10 10.70 7.43
N THR A 21 -0.52 11.71 8.18
CA THR A 21 -0.42 11.71 9.65
C THR A 21 -1.27 10.58 10.24
N PHE A 22 -2.52 10.39 9.80
CA PHE A 22 -3.35 9.28 10.27
C PHE A 22 -2.73 7.92 9.93
N ALA A 23 -2.23 7.75 8.71
CA ALA A 23 -1.55 6.52 8.31
C ALA A 23 -0.32 6.23 9.18
N GLN A 24 0.49 7.24 9.51
CA GLN A 24 1.66 7.10 10.37
C GLN A 24 1.28 6.77 11.82
N VAL A 25 0.28 7.45 12.40
CA VAL A 25 -0.21 7.17 13.76
C VAL A 25 -0.70 5.72 13.87
N TRP A 26 -1.37 5.22 12.84
CA TRP A 26 -1.79 3.83 12.79
C TRP A 26 -0.62 2.85 12.60
N ALA A 27 0.31 3.15 11.70
CA ALA A 27 1.51 2.33 11.50
C ALA A 27 2.35 2.20 12.78
N ASN A 28 2.39 3.24 13.61
CA ASN A 28 3.08 3.23 14.91
C ASN A 28 2.47 2.25 15.92
N GLN A 29 1.25 1.77 15.71
CA GLN A 29 0.65 0.73 16.55
C GLN A 29 1.28 -0.65 16.31
N CYS A 30 2.02 -0.82 15.20
CA CYS A 30 2.64 -2.09 14.82
C CYS A 30 1.65 -3.26 14.71
N LEU A 31 0.39 -2.97 14.34
CA LEU A 31 -0.67 -3.96 14.13
C LEU A 31 -1.00 -4.06 12.64
N LEU A 32 -0.85 -5.25 12.06
CA LEU A 32 -1.23 -5.50 10.66
C LEU A 32 -2.74 -5.79 10.55
N ARG A 33 -3.55 -4.77 10.81
CA ARG A 33 -5.01 -4.81 10.62
C ARG A 33 -5.53 -3.41 10.29
N LEU A 34 -6.72 -3.33 9.71
CA LEU A 34 -7.36 -2.03 9.46
C LEU A 34 -7.74 -1.37 10.79
N ASP A 35 -7.55 -0.05 10.91
CA ASP A 35 -8.12 0.71 12.02
C ASP A 35 -9.64 0.86 11.90
N MET A 36 -10.27 1.14 13.04
CA MET A 36 -11.72 1.28 13.12
C MET A 36 -12.23 2.62 12.61
N CYS A 37 -11.45 3.71 12.74
CA CYS A 37 -11.88 5.05 12.37
C CYS A 37 -10.69 5.93 11.95
N ARG A 38 -10.79 6.50 10.74
CA ARG A 38 -9.84 7.46 10.15
C ARG A 38 -10.54 8.58 9.39
N SER A 39 -11.82 8.78 9.68
CA SER A 39 -12.60 9.86 9.10
C SER A 39 -12.17 11.19 9.69
N SER A 40 -12.13 12.23 8.87
CA SER A 40 -11.98 13.59 9.33
C SER A 40 -13.05 14.50 8.73
N LYS A 41 -13.04 15.76 9.15
CA LYS A 41 -13.95 16.77 8.60
C LYS A 41 -13.72 16.98 7.10
N ARG A 42 -12.47 16.90 6.63
CA ARG A 42 -12.12 17.04 5.20
C ARG A 42 -12.40 15.76 4.43
N PHE A 43 -12.18 14.60 5.07
CA PHE A 43 -12.34 13.29 4.44
C PHE A 43 -13.21 12.38 5.33
N PRO A 44 -14.55 12.46 5.21
CA PRO A 44 -15.44 11.69 6.07
C PRO A 44 -15.39 10.18 5.79
N ASN A 45 -15.06 9.78 4.54
CA ASN A 45 -15.01 8.39 4.11
C ASN A 45 -13.65 8.09 3.46
N VAL A 46 -12.71 7.55 4.24
CA VAL A 46 -11.33 7.28 3.80
C VAL A 46 -11.07 5.78 3.75
N GLY A 47 -10.72 5.30 2.56
CA GLY A 47 -10.22 3.93 2.36
C GLY A 47 -8.82 3.74 2.94
N GLN A 48 -8.40 2.49 3.10
CA GLN A 48 -7.06 2.16 3.59
C GLN A 48 -6.53 0.92 2.88
N ALA A 49 -5.25 0.96 2.54
CA ALA A 49 -4.47 -0.18 2.11
C ALA A 49 -3.31 -0.39 3.09
N LEU A 50 -2.99 -1.64 3.38
CA LEU A 50 -1.91 -2.02 4.29
C LEU A 50 -0.92 -2.96 3.58
N GLY A 51 0.34 -2.82 3.94
CA GLY A 51 1.40 -3.67 3.44
C GLY A 51 2.52 -3.77 4.45
N MET A 52 3.14 -4.94 4.52
CA MET A 52 4.26 -5.21 5.41
C MET A 52 5.34 -5.91 4.62
N THR A 53 6.58 -5.44 4.79
CA THR A 53 7.76 -6.14 4.29
C THR A 53 8.57 -6.60 5.49
N ARG A 54 8.91 -7.88 5.54
CA ARG A 54 9.80 -8.42 6.58
C ARG A 54 11.22 -8.45 6.03
N LEU A 55 12.15 -7.81 6.72
CA LEU A 55 13.58 -7.93 6.40
C LEU A 55 14.14 -9.11 7.21
N SER A 56 14.34 -10.27 6.57
CA SER A 56 14.99 -11.41 7.23
C SER A 56 16.51 -11.29 7.10
N LEU A 57 17.22 -11.23 8.22
CA LEU A 57 18.69 -11.30 8.25
C LEU A 57 19.21 -12.71 7.95
N ASN A 58 18.39 -13.75 8.08
CA ASN A 58 18.83 -15.14 8.00
C ASN A 58 17.78 -16.05 7.31
N ASN A 59 17.51 -15.74 6.04
CA ASN A 59 16.96 -16.64 5.01
C ASN A 59 15.49 -16.33 4.67
N TRP A 60 15.27 -16.19 3.35
CA TRP A 60 14.02 -15.98 2.58
C TRP A 60 13.50 -14.56 2.39
N MET A 61 14.34 -13.70 1.79
CA MET A 61 13.94 -12.78 0.71
C MET A 61 15.08 -12.66 -0.32
N PRO A 62 14.81 -12.52 -1.63
CA PRO A 62 15.83 -12.41 -2.66
C PRO A 62 16.39 -10.99 -2.70
N ILE A 63 17.22 -10.64 -1.71
CA ILE A 63 18.14 -9.51 -1.76
C ILE A 63 19.42 -9.96 -1.09
N HIS A 64 20.55 -9.78 -1.78
CA HIS A 64 21.85 -10.25 -1.32
C HIS A 64 22.10 -9.82 0.13
N LYS A 65 22.33 -10.81 1.00
CA LYS A 65 22.66 -10.64 2.43
C LYS A 65 23.83 -9.67 2.66
N SER A 66 24.72 -9.51 1.67
CA SER A 66 25.83 -8.56 1.69
C SER A 66 25.40 -7.10 1.78
N ASP A 67 24.19 -6.76 1.33
CA ASP A 67 23.78 -5.36 1.15
C ASP A 67 23.16 -4.80 2.44
N PHE A 68 22.84 -5.66 3.42
CA PHE A 68 22.10 -5.26 4.63
C PHE A 68 22.59 -6.01 5.88
N ASN A 69 23.75 -5.61 6.41
CA ASN A 69 24.33 -6.16 7.66
C ASN A 69 23.97 -5.37 8.93
N ASP A 70 23.06 -4.39 8.84
CA ASP A 70 22.68 -3.51 9.96
C ASP A 70 21.20 -3.73 10.34
N THR A 71 20.86 -3.64 11.62
CA THR A 71 19.49 -3.63 12.13
C THR A 71 18.79 -2.26 12.02
N THR A 72 19.53 -1.20 11.70
CA THR A 72 19.00 0.16 11.58
C THR A 72 18.10 0.32 10.35
N LEU A 73 17.01 1.08 10.49
CA LEU A 73 16.15 1.46 9.39
C LEU A 73 16.82 2.56 8.56
N THR A 74 17.24 2.24 7.34
CA THR A 74 17.83 3.20 6.40
C THR A 74 16.81 3.65 5.35
N LYS A 75 17.09 4.77 4.67
CA LYS A 75 16.22 5.28 3.60
C LYS A 75 16.06 4.26 2.47
N GLU A 76 17.08 3.48 2.18
CA GLU A 76 17.11 2.43 1.15
C GLU A 76 16.17 1.29 1.52
N LYS A 77 16.17 0.86 2.78
CA LYS A 77 15.24 -0.16 3.30
C LYS A 77 13.79 0.31 3.25
N VAL A 78 13.53 1.57 3.61
CA VAL A 78 12.19 2.17 3.49
C VAL A 78 11.74 2.21 2.03
N LYS A 79 12.59 2.70 1.12
CA LYS A 79 12.30 2.71 -0.32
C LYS A 79 12.03 1.31 -0.87
N TYR A 80 12.80 0.32 -0.43
CA TYR A 80 12.56 -1.07 -0.83
C TYR A 80 11.21 -1.59 -0.33
N ALA A 81 10.88 -1.40 0.96
CA ALA A 81 9.61 -1.83 1.52
C ALA A 81 8.42 -1.19 0.77
N LEU A 82 8.50 0.10 0.47
CA LEU A 82 7.49 0.80 -0.33
C LEU A 82 7.36 0.18 -1.73
N LYS A 83 8.47 -0.02 -2.46
CA LYS A 83 8.44 -0.65 -3.79
C LYS A 83 7.85 -2.06 -3.76
N SER A 84 8.23 -2.87 -2.77
CA SER A 84 7.75 -4.24 -2.61
C SER A 84 6.24 -4.29 -2.38
N VAL A 85 5.74 -3.47 -1.45
CA VAL A 85 4.31 -3.37 -1.14
C VAL A 85 3.53 -2.85 -2.35
N MET A 86 3.99 -1.77 -2.98
CA MET A 86 3.31 -1.20 -4.15
C MET A 86 3.26 -2.18 -5.32
N LYS A 87 4.34 -2.94 -5.55
CA LYS A 87 4.35 -4.00 -6.56
C LYS A 87 3.34 -5.09 -6.25
N ALA A 88 3.26 -5.55 -5.00
CA ALA A 88 2.28 -6.55 -4.60
C ALA A 88 0.84 -6.07 -4.85
N TRP A 89 0.52 -4.82 -4.49
CA TRP A 89 -0.80 -4.23 -4.77
C TRP A 89 -1.06 -4.10 -6.27
N TRP A 90 -0.06 -3.69 -7.05
CA TRP A 90 -0.20 -3.58 -8.51
C TRP A 90 -0.46 -4.93 -9.17
N ASP A 91 0.22 -5.98 -8.73
CA ASP A 91 0.07 -7.33 -9.28
C ASP A 91 -1.34 -7.91 -9.02
N MET A 92 -2.11 -7.39 -8.04
CA MET A 92 -3.53 -7.75 -7.84
C MET A 92 -4.43 -7.41 -9.03
N LYS A 93 -4.00 -6.52 -9.93
CA LYS A 93 -4.76 -6.23 -11.16
C LYS A 93 -4.99 -7.46 -12.03
N GLU A 94 -4.15 -8.48 -11.92
CA GLU A 94 -4.28 -9.72 -12.69
C GLU A 94 -5.44 -10.60 -12.16
N THR A 95 -5.89 -10.37 -10.92
CA THR A 95 -7.01 -11.09 -10.31
C THR A 95 -8.33 -10.33 -10.33
N VAL A 96 -8.32 -9.06 -10.75
CA VAL A 96 -9.51 -8.20 -10.81
C VAL A 96 -10.05 -8.17 -12.24
N SER A 97 -11.31 -8.55 -12.40
CA SER A 97 -12.02 -8.52 -13.68
C SER A 97 -12.81 -7.22 -13.89
N ALA A 98 -13.28 -7.01 -15.11
CA ALA A 98 -14.17 -5.89 -15.42
C ALA A 98 -15.52 -5.96 -14.70
N GLU A 99 -15.99 -7.18 -14.44
CA GLU A 99 -17.28 -7.43 -13.80
C GLU A 99 -17.24 -7.01 -12.34
N ASP A 100 -16.12 -7.29 -11.64
CA ASP A 100 -15.89 -6.89 -10.25
C ASP A 100 -15.99 -5.35 -10.09
N VAL A 101 -15.40 -4.61 -11.03
CA VAL A 101 -15.44 -3.13 -11.04
C VAL A 101 -16.86 -2.61 -11.29
N ASN A 102 -17.60 -3.24 -12.20
CA ASN A 102 -18.94 -2.80 -12.56
C ASN A 102 -19.98 -3.13 -11.49
N GLN A 103 -19.80 -4.20 -10.73
CA GLN A 103 -20.66 -4.53 -9.60
C GLN A 103 -20.54 -3.47 -8.49
N PHE A 104 -19.33 -2.99 -8.21
CA PHE A 104 -19.08 -1.98 -7.19
C PHE A 104 -19.65 -0.59 -7.56
N ASN A 105 -19.65 -0.22 -8.84
CA ASN A 105 -20.23 1.05 -9.29
C ASN A 105 -21.77 1.12 -9.19
N ARG A 106 -22.46 0.02 -8.88
CA ARG A 106 -23.93 -0.06 -8.77
C ARG A 106 -24.46 -0.07 -7.34
N SER A 107 -23.59 -0.19 -6.34
CA SER A 107 -23.88 -0.11 -4.90
C SER A 107 -23.60 1.27 -4.35
#